data_AF-A0A967T9H2-F1
#
_entry.id   AF-A0A967T9H2-F1
#
_cell.length_a   1.000
_cell.length_b   1.000
_cell.length_c   1.000
_cell.angle_alpha   90.00
_cell.angle_beta   90.00
_cell.angle_gamma   90.00
#
_symmetry.space_group_name_H-M   'P 1'
#
loop_
_entity.id
_entity.type
_entity.pdbx_description
1 polymer ?
#
loop_
_entity_poly.entity_id
_entity_poly.type
_entity_poly.pdbx_seq_one_letter_code
_entity_poly.pdbx_strand_id
1 'polypeptide(L)' 'ETATFDIKLGRKLIVEEGRRITAKHVRDLQQSKAKHLVVPIEYLEGKILAHDVVDSETGELLAAA' A
#
# COMPACT_ATOMS: atom_id res chain seq x y z
N GLU A 1 6.48 -14.39 -1.92
CA GLU A 1 6.65 -12.96 -2.23
C GLU A 1 7.53 -12.32 -1.16
N THR A 2 8.38 -11.38 -1.57
CA THR A 2 9.34 -10.66 -0.72
C THR A 2 8.88 -9.23 -0.58
N ALA A 3 8.97 -8.66 0.62
CA ALA A 3 8.57 -7.28 0.85
C ALA A 3 9.52 -6.32 0.11
N THR A 4 8.97 -5.45 -0.72
CA THR A 4 9.73 -4.42 -1.45
C THR A 4 9.89 -3.12 -0.66
N PHE A 5 9.30 -3.06 0.54
CA PHE A 5 9.40 -1.97 1.51
C PHE A 5 8.99 -2.50 2.89
N ASP A 6 9.26 -1.72 3.93
CA ASP A 6 8.83 -2.04 5.29
C ASP A 6 7.30 -2.09 5.44
N ILE A 7 6.75 -3.23 5.86
CA ILE A 7 5.33 -3.37 6.18
C ILE A 7 5.14 -3.04 7.67
N LYS A 8 4.49 -1.91 7.95
CA LYS A 8 4.26 -1.40 9.31
C LYS A 8 2.77 -1.33 9.66
N LEU A 9 2.46 -1.59 10.93
CA LEU A 9 1.17 -1.32 11.57
C LEU A 9 1.35 -0.21 12.61
N GLY A 10 1.03 1.02 12.23
CA GLY A 10 1.38 2.19 13.04
C GLY A 10 2.89 2.26 13.25
N ARG A 11 3.34 2.08 14.50
CA ARG A 11 4.77 2.07 14.86
C ARG A 11 5.41 0.67 14.84
N LYS A 12 4.61 -0.39 14.71
CA LYS A 12 5.10 -1.77 14.77
C LYS A 12 5.55 -2.23 13.39
N LEU A 13 6.82 -2.61 13.25
CA LEU A 13 7.32 -3.28 12.06
C LEU A 13 6.86 -4.74 12.05
N ILE A 14 6.24 -5.17 10.94
CA ILE A 14 5.74 -6.54 10.75
C ILE A 14 6.67 -7.32 9.83
N VAL A 15 7.11 -6.69 8.74
CA VAL A 15 8.05 -7.26 7.78
C VAL A 15 9.04 -6.18 7.38
N GLU A 16 10.33 -6.46 7.55
CA GLU A 16 11.39 -5.61 7.00
C GLU A 16 11.46 -5.76 5.48
N GLU A 17 11.85 -4.69 4.80
CA GLU A 17 12.21 -4.73 3.40
C GLU A 17 13.20 -5.87 3.09
N GLY A 18 13.03 -6.50 1.91
CA GLY A 18 13.88 -7.58 1.44
C GLY A 18 13.60 -8.93 2.11
N ARG A 19 12.73 -8.98 3.12
CA ARG A 19 12.36 -10.25 3.79
C ARG A 19 11.15 -10.91 3.16
N ARG A 20 11.17 -12.24 3.17
CA ARG A 20 10.05 -13.06 2.70
C ARG A 20 8.82 -12.85 3.59
N ILE A 21 7.67 -12.64 2.95
CA ILE A 21 6.38 -12.58 3.66
C ILE A 21 5.99 -14.01 4.04
N THR A 22 5.79 -14.25 5.34
CA THR A 22 5.48 -15.57 5.91
C THR A 22 4.02 -15.67 6.33
N ALA A 23 3.53 -16.89 6.55
CA ALA A 23 2.18 -17.12 7.07
C ALA A 23 1.96 -16.46 8.45
N LYS A 24 3.01 -16.30 9.26
CA LYS A 24 2.95 -15.57 10.53
C LYS A 24 2.63 -14.09 10.30
N HIS A 25 3.33 -13.44 9.36
CA HIS A 25 3.07 -12.03 9.03
C HIS A 25 1.63 -11.82 8.54
N VAL A 26 1.12 -12.72 7.70
CA VAL A 26 -0.27 -12.64 7.21
C VAL A 26 -1.28 -12.77 8.36
N ARG A 27 -1.06 -13.71 9.29
CA ARG A 27 -1.93 -13.85 10.47
C ARG A 27 -1.89 -12.61 11.37
N ASP A 28 -0.69 -12.07 11.62
CA ASP A 28 -0.52 -10.86 12.43
C ASP A 28 -1.26 -9.66 11.80
N LEU A 29 -1.20 -9.50 10.48
CA LEU A 29 -1.95 -8.48 9.74
C LEU A 29 -3.46 -8.70 9.85
N GLN A 30 -3.95 -9.93 9.67
CA GLN A 30 -5.38 -10.23 9.79
C GLN A 30 -5.93 -9.97 11.20
N GLN A 31 -5.19 -10.36 12.24
CA GLN A 31 -5.58 -10.14 13.64
C GLN A 31 -5.60 -8.66 14.01
N SER A 32 -4.74 -7.85 13.41
CA SER A 32 -4.72 -6.40 13.63
C SER A 32 -5.98 -5.68 13.12
N LYS A 33 -6.78 -6.34 12.27
CA LYS A 33 -7.93 -5.75 11.55
C LYS A 33 -7.55 -4.50 10.74
N ALA A 34 -6.27 -4.31 10.43
CA ALA A 34 -5.81 -3.20 9.64
C ALA A 34 -6.39 -3.28 8.22
N LYS A 35 -7.03 -2.19 7.80
CA LYS A 35 -7.59 -2.04 6.46
C LYS A 35 -6.69 -1.23 5.53
N HIS A 36 -5.73 -0.52 6.10
CA HIS A 36 -4.82 0.37 5.39
C HIS A 36 -3.40 0.13 5.86
N LEU A 37 -2.45 0.25 4.93
CA LEU A 37 -1.02 0.17 5.18
C LEU A 37 -0.38 1.44 4.61
N VAL A 38 0.61 1.96 5.33
CA VAL A 38 1.44 3.03 4.80
C VAL A 38 2.41 2.41 3.82
N VAL A 39 2.45 2.95 2.60
CA VAL A 39 3.37 2.53 1.55
C VAL A 39 4.14 3.75 1.03
N PRO A 40 5.38 3.58 0.57
CA PRO A 40 6.12 4.62 -0.13
C PRO A 40 5.41 5.03 -1.42
N ILE A 41 5.58 6.27 -1.86
CA ILE A 41 4.89 6.77 -3.07
C ILE A 41 5.39 6.05 -4.33
N GLU A 42 6.66 5.65 -4.31
CA GLU A 42 7.35 4.86 -5.33
C GLU A 42 6.69 3.50 -5.55
N TYR A 43 5.95 2.97 -4.56
CA TYR A 43 5.19 1.73 -4.73
C TYR A 43 4.07 1.85 -5.77
N LEU A 44 3.59 3.08 -6.00
CA LEU A 44 2.56 3.37 -7.01
C LEU A 44 3.14 3.44 -8.42
N GLU A 45 4.47 3.56 -8.58
CA GLU A 45 5.11 3.62 -9.89
C GLU A 45 4.86 2.33 -10.68
N GLY A 46 4.48 2.49 -11.95
CA GLY A 46 4.14 1.37 -12.84
C GLY A 46 2.79 0.71 -12.54
N LYS A 47 2.01 1.20 -11.56
CA LYS A 47 0.60 0.84 -11.42
C LYS A 47 -0.25 1.64 -12.41
N ILE A 48 -1.37 1.04 -12.82
CA ILE A 48 -2.32 1.63 -13.77
C ILE A 48 -3.54 2.11 -12.97
N LEU A 49 -4.05 3.28 -13.33
CA LEU A 49 -5.28 3.82 -12.74
C LEU A 49 -6.48 2.98 -13.20
N ALA A 50 -7.43 2.74 -12.29
CA ALA A 50 -8.64 1.99 -12.62
C ALA A 50 -9.73 2.88 -13.25
N HIS A 51 -9.69 4.19 -12.98
CA HIS A 51 -10.63 5.18 -13.49
C HIS A 51 -9.97 6.57 -13.48
N ASP A 52 -10.57 7.50 -14.20
CA ASP A 52 -10.15 8.90 -14.24
C ASP A 52 -10.17 9.55 -12.85
N VAL A 53 -9.18 10.40 -12.58
CA VAL A 53 -9.07 11.18 -11.36
C VAL A 53 -9.44 12.62 -11.68
N VAL A 54 -10.51 13.10 -11.04
CA VAL A 54 -11.09 14.42 -11.27
C VAL A 54 -11.01 15.23 -9.98
N ASP A 55 -10.66 16.50 -10.09
CA ASP A 55 -10.72 17.45 -8.99
C ASP A 55 -12.18 17.76 -8.65
N SER A 56 -12.59 17.51 -7.41
CA SER A 56 -14.00 17.62 -7.00
C SER A 56 -14.50 19.06 -6.85
N GLU A 57 -13.61 20.04 -6.73
CA GLU A 57 -13.97 21.45 -6.55
C GLU A 57 -14.11 22.17 -7.89
N THR A 58 -13.24 21.85 -8.85
CA THR A 58 -13.17 22.52 -10.17
C THR A 58 -13.80 21.71 -11.30
N GLY A 59 -13.90 20.39 -11.16
CA GLY A 59 -14.30 19.48 -12.22
C GLY A 59 -13.20 19.20 -13.26
N GLU A 60 -11.97 19.64 -13.01
CA GLU A 60 -10.84 19.42 -13.91
C GLU A 60 -10.34 17.97 -13.85
N LEU A 61 -10.03 17.40 -15.01
CA LEU A 61 -9.43 16.08 -15.12
C LEU A 61 -7.94 16.15 -14.77
N LEU A 62 -7.54 15.55 -13.64
CA LEU A 62 -6.16 15.53 -13.16
C LEU A 62 -5.34 14.41 -13.78
N ALA A 63 -5.94 13.23 -13.97
CA ALA A 63 -5.31 12.09 -14.61
C ALA A 63 -6.35 11.19 -15.29
N ALA A 64 -6.06 10.74 -16.51
CA ALA A 64 -6.86 9.75 -17.21
C ALA A 64 -6.35 8.33 -16.93
N ALA A 65 -7.27 7.36 -16.90
CA ALA A 65 -6.92 5.94 -16.74
C ALA A 65 -6.42 5.27 -18.03
#